data_AF-A0A8I1PTT4-F1
#
_entry.id   AF-A0A8I1PTT4-F1
#
_cell.length_a   1.000
_cell.length_b   1.000
_cell.length_c   1.000
_cell.angle_alpha   90.00
_cell.angle_beta   90.00
_cell.angle_gamma   90.00
#
_symmetry.space_group_name_H-M   'P 1'
#
loop_
_entity.id
_entity.type
_entity.pdbx_description
1 polymer ?
#
loop_
_entity_poly.entity_id
_entity_poly.type
_entity_poly.pdbx_seq_one_letter_code
_entity_poly.pdbx_strand_id
1 'polypeptide(L)'
;MNSKPVFGAAWSGRAEGLLHTFVAAACQSQEFRRALQGEPVAALRQWQWECTDVPKSLRPPSEALSVTIDDANLWGPPEWRTEPDRTMLRQSQLRLLLAGAKPLVLMHGDERNLTALANWARQRSYFTLLGPYQFLPQHDSCKGGYSNRMASVSSAHAGSGAWRGLLISPDEQTVLMAWLCLLFGWEKFLGRLLGYPRCCCEAFENRWPAASSFHEGDMGLMLLSQSEPETGPETGEGIYKLDWTVNIFARYFGWEVIQHFPCSWDCAATASLAHRYFSILSHYWPEDMGQIRRYLSSPLLVTASHGYGLFPGGKLVSEKAGPCLIYDPGLVQIIGMEDALVKKIMSSSFMAAGKNGSWRIAGNDVPGWLLGFGIDQPAIEEAYG
;
A
#
# COMPACT_ATOMS: atom_id res chain seq x y z
N MET A 1 18.53 -28.91 -12.15
CA MET A 1 19.76 -28.66 -11.38
C MET A 1 19.61 -27.29 -10.73
N ASN A 2 19.22 -27.22 -9.45
CA ASN A 2 19.07 -25.96 -8.73
C ASN A 2 20.45 -25.46 -8.30
N SER A 3 21.07 -24.63 -9.13
CA SER A 3 22.19 -23.80 -8.69
C SER A 3 21.66 -22.87 -7.60
N LYS A 4 22.18 -23.00 -6.37
CA LYS A 4 21.99 -21.96 -5.34
C LYS A 4 22.38 -20.62 -5.97
N PRO A 5 21.61 -19.54 -5.78
CA PRO A 5 21.98 -18.27 -6.37
C PRO A 5 23.33 -17.83 -5.79
N VAL A 6 24.23 -17.39 -6.65
CA VAL A 6 25.53 -16.87 -6.24
C VAL A 6 25.30 -15.47 -5.66
N PHE A 7 24.92 -15.40 -4.39
CA PHE A 7 24.85 -14.14 -3.65
C PHE A 7 26.27 -13.62 -3.39
N GLY A 8 26.52 -12.35 -3.73
CA GLY A 8 27.82 -11.71 -3.53
C GLY A 8 28.18 -10.70 -4.64
N ALA A 9 29.43 -10.26 -4.68
CA ALA A 9 29.92 -9.22 -5.59
C ALA A 9 29.68 -9.52 -7.09
N ALA A 10 29.64 -10.80 -7.48
CA ALA A 10 29.38 -11.22 -8.86
C ALA A 10 27.94 -10.94 -9.32
N TRP A 11 26.96 -10.96 -8.41
CA TRP A 11 25.59 -10.54 -8.71
C TRP A 11 25.50 -9.02 -8.78
N SER A 12 26.05 -8.30 -7.80
CA SER A 12 26.01 -6.85 -7.73
C SER A 12 26.54 -6.19 -9.01
N GLY A 13 27.74 -6.57 -9.47
CA GLY A 13 28.31 -6.01 -10.70
C GLY A 13 27.49 -6.30 -11.96
N ARG A 14 26.86 -7.48 -12.06
CA ARG A 14 25.96 -7.82 -13.17
C ARG A 14 24.68 -6.99 -13.14
N ALA A 15 24.04 -6.87 -11.97
CA ALA A 15 22.82 -6.10 -11.78
C ALA A 15 23.03 -4.62 -12.14
N GLU A 16 24.12 -4.03 -11.65
CA GLU A 16 24.53 -2.67 -12.00
C GLU A 16 24.70 -2.49 -13.51
N GLY A 17 25.45 -3.38 -14.16
CA GLY A 17 25.67 -3.33 -15.62
C GLY A 17 24.38 -3.47 -16.44
N LEU A 18 23.47 -4.37 -16.02
CA LEU A 18 22.17 -4.54 -16.67
C LEU A 18 21.30 -3.28 -16.56
N LEU A 19 21.23 -2.67 -15.38
CA LEU A 19 20.48 -1.43 -15.19
C LEU A 19 21.07 -0.28 -16.01
N HIS A 20 22.40 -0.08 -15.97
CA HIS A 20 23.07 0.94 -16.77
C HIS A 20 22.78 0.82 -18.26
N THR A 21 22.98 -0.39 -18.81
CA THR A 21 22.79 -0.63 -20.25
C THR A 21 21.32 -0.49 -20.67
N PHE A 22 20.38 -0.95 -19.85
CA PHE A 22 18.96 -0.76 -20.12
C PHE A 22 18.56 0.72 -20.09
N VAL A 23 18.98 1.46 -19.06
CA VAL A 23 18.67 2.88 -18.93
C VAL A 23 19.29 3.68 -20.08
N ALA A 24 20.54 3.40 -20.44
CA ALA A 24 21.19 4.01 -21.59
C ALA A 24 20.40 3.75 -22.88
N ALA A 25 20.00 2.51 -23.14
CA ALA A 25 19.20 2.16 -24.30
C ALA A 25 17.84 2.88 -24.31
N ALA A 26 17.13 2.89 -23.18
CA ALA A 26 15.81 3.52 -23.03
C ALA A 26 15.87 5.05 -23.24
N CYS A 27 17.01 5.68 -22.93
CA CYS A 27 17.22 7.11 -23.12
C CYS A 27 17.73 7.46 -24.54
N GLN A 28 18.61 6.63 -25.12
CA GLN A 28 19.39 7.01 -26.30
C GLN A 28 18.94 6.32 -27.60
N SER A 29 18.32 5.14 -27.51
CA SER A 29 17.91 4.38 -28.70
C SER A 29 16.45 4.66 -29.06
N GLN A 30 16.23 5.40 -30.15
CA GLN A 30 14.88 5.67 -30.68
C GLN A 30 14.15 4.39 -31.08
N GLU A 31 14.87 3.40 -31.60
CA GLU A 31 14.32 2.09 -31.96
C GLU A 31 13.80 1.36 -30.73
N PHE A 32 14.62 1.28 -29.68
CA PHE A 32 14.21 0.61 -28.45
C PHE A 32 13.05 1.32 -27.76
N ARG A 33 13.03 2.66 -27.77
CA ARG A 33 11.90 3.46 -27.27
C ARG A 33 10.60 3.13 -27.99
N ARG A 34 10.63 2.97 -29.32
CA ARG A 34 9.46 2.54 -30.11
C ARG A 34 9.05 1.11 -29.77
N ALA A 35 10.02 0.21 -29.58
CA ALA A 35 9.76 -1.17 -29.20
C ALA A 35 9.07 -1.26 -27.82
N LEU A 36 9.52 -0.50 -26.82
CA LEU A 36 8.85 -0.43 -25.51
C LEU A 36 7.40 0.08 -25.60
N GLN A 37 7.12 1.00 -26.51
CA GLN A 37 5.77 1.55 -26.68
C GLN A 37 4.84 0.62 -27.46
N GLY A 38 5.34 -0.08 -28.48
CA GLY A 38 4.53 -0.89 -29.40
C GLY A 38 4.50 -2.38 -29.07
N GLU A 39 5.64 -2.96 -28.68
CA GLU A 39 5.82 -4.39 -28.43
C GLU A 39 6.69 -4.64 -27.17
N PRO A 40 6.25 -4.18 -25.98
CA PRO A 40 7.09 -4.19 -24.78
C PRO A 40 7.58 -5.59 -24.39
N VAL A 41 6.77 -6.65 -24.58
CA VAL A 41 7.20 -8.02 -24.31
C VAL A 41 8.40 -8.42 -25.18
N ALA A 42 8.37 -8.11 -26.47
CA ALA A 42 9.47 -8.41 -27.39
C ALA A 42 10.71 -7.54 -27.06
N ALA A 43 10.48 -6.27 -26.74
CA ALA A 43 11.53 -5.35 -26.32
C ALA A 43 12.26 -5.87 -25.08
N LEU A 44 11.55 -6.24 -24.01
CA LEU A 44 12.16 -6.74 -22.77
C LEU A 44 12.90 -8.08 -22.96
N ARG A 45 12.44 -8.94 -23.88
CA ARG A 45 13.13 -10.20 -24.20
C ARG A 45 14.53 -10.01 -24.79
N GLN A 46 14.81 -8.89 -25.44
CA GLN A 46 16.17 -8.58 -25.92
C GLN A 46 17.16 -8.43 -24.75
N TRP A 47 16.67 -8.15 -23.53
CA TRP A 47 17.43 -8.12 -22.27
C TRP A 47 17.28 -9.42 -21.46
N GLN A 48 16.76 -10.49 -22.08
CA GLN A 48 16.51 -11.79 -21.44
C GLN A 48 15.56 -11.71 -20.23
N TRP A 49 14.69 -10.71 -20.20
CA TRP A 49 13.68 -10.59 -19.16
C TRP A 49 12.38 -11.28 -19.57
N GLU A 50 11.99 -12.26 -18.78
CA GLU A 50 10.79 -13.06 -18.94
C GLU A 50 9.73 -12.60 -17.95
N CYS A 51 9.29 -11.36 -18.10
CA CYS A 51 8.22 -10.83 -17.26
C CYS A 51 6.86 -11.35 -17.72
N THR A 52 6.06 -11.83 -16.77
CA THR A 52 4.64 -12.06 -16.99
C THR A 52 3.88 -10.74 -16.89
N ASP A 53 2.70 -10.68 -17.52
CA ASP A 53 1.76 -9.58 -17.35
C ASP A 53 2.28 -8.18 -17.69
N VAL A 54 3.18 -8.06 -18.65
CA VAL A 54 3.67 -6.77 -19.16
C VAL A 54 2.51 -5.94 -19.72
N PRO A 55 2.38 -4.64 -19.38
CA PRO A 55 1.41 -3.75 -20.02
C PRO A 55 1.55 -3.70 -21.53
N LYS A 56 0.47 -3.33 -22.24
CA LYS A 56 0.47 -3.21 -23.71
C LYS A 56 1.45 -2.14 -24.24
N SER A 57 1.84 -1.20 -23.39
CA SER A 57 2.78 -0.14 -23.72
C SER A 57 3.56 0.25 -22.46
N LEU A 58 4.86 0.44 -22.60
CA LEU A 58 5.74 1.01 -21.58
C LEU A 58 6.29 2.32 -22.13
N ARG A 59 5.94 3.43 -21.48
CA ARG A 59 6.35 4.76 -21.95
C ARG A 59 7.81 5.01 -21.55
N PRO A 60 8.75 5.13 -22.50
CA PRO A 60 10.12 5.51 -22.18
C PRO A 60 10.16 6.94 -21.62
N PRO A 61 11.24 7.34 -20.94
CA PRO A 61 11.36 8.68 -20.38
C PRO A 61 11.25 9.73 -21.49
N SER A 62 10.48 10.79 -21.26
CA SER A 62 10.35 11.92 -22.19
C SER A 62 11.47 12.96 -22.04
N GLU A 63 12.14 12.96 -20.90
CA GLU A 63 13.20 13.91 -20.52
C GLU A 63 14.48 13.17 -20.11
N ALA A 64 15.58 13.91 -19.99
CA ALA A 64 16.84 13.35 -19.50
C ALA A 64 16.67 12.90 -18.03
N LEU A 65 17.04 11.65 -17.76
CA LEU A 65 17.01 11.09 -16.41
C LEU A 65 18.31 11.39 -15.67
N SER A 66 18.19 11.89 -14.44
CA SER A 66 19.30 11.98 -13.50
C SER A 66 19.20 10.85 -12.48
N VAL A 67 19.97 9.78 -12.68
CA VAL A 67 20.03 8.63 -11.77
C VAL A 67 21.46 8.15 -11.62
N THR A 68 21.86 7.90 -10.38
CA THR A 68 23.14 7.27 -10.06
C THR A 68 22.92 5.79 -9.84
N ILE A 69 23.63 4.96 -10.62
CA ILE A 69 23.58 3.50 -10.53
C ILE A 69 24.98 3.04 -10.15
N ASP A 70 25.19 2.75 -8.88
CA ASP A 70 26.44 2.24 -8.33
C ASP A 70 26.17 1.40 -7.07
N ASP A 71 27.21 0.80 -6.50
CA ASP A 71 27.05 -0.08 -5.34
C ASP A 71 26.41 0.59 -4.12
N ALA A 72 26.85 1.82 -3.83
CA ALA A 72 26.38 2.56 -2.68
C ALA A 72 24.90 2.94 -2.83
N ASN A 73 24.47 3.36 -4.02
CA ASN A 73 23.09 3.76 -4.27
C ASN A 73 22.13 2.58 -4.36
N LEU A 74 22.57 1.43 -4.89
CA LEU A 74 21.71 0.26 -5.04
C LEU A 74 21.58 -0.56 -3.75
N TRP A 75 22.65 -0.67 -2.95
CA TRP A 75 22.69 -1.57 -1.78
C TRP A 75 22.92 -0.88 -0.45
N GLY A 76 23.10 0.44 -0.46
CA GLY A 76 23.32 1.28 0.72
C GLY A 76 24.77 1.26 1.22
N PRO A 77 25.16 2.27 2.03
CA PRO A 77 26.50 2.36 2.60
C PRO A 77 26.88 1.11 3.42
N PRO A 78 28.11 0.57 3.30
CA PRO A 78 28.55 -0.61 4.04
C PRO A 78 28.36 -0.52 5.55
N GLU A 79 28.56 0.65 6.14
CA GLU A 79 28.40 0.93 7.57
C GLU A 79 26.95 0.81 8.07
N TRP A 80 25.95 0.81 7.18
CA TRP A 80 24.53 0.64 7.53
C TRP A 80 24.03 -0.79 7.29
N ARG A 81 24.87 -1.69 6.76
CA ARG A 81 24.55 -3.11 6.53
C ARG A 81 24.61 -3.90 7.85
N THR A 82 23.71 -3.53 8.76
CA THR A 82 23.59 -4.05 10.13
C THR A 82 22.38 -4.97 10.28
N GLU A 83 22.03 -5.34 11.51
CA GLU A 83 20.77 -6.03 11.81
C GLU A 83 19.59 -5.03 11.74
N PRO A 84 18.46 -5.40 11.12
CA PRO A 84 17.30 -4.53 11.01
C PRO A 84 16.55 -4.42 12.33
N ASP A 85 15.76 -3.35 12.45
CA ASP A 85 14.76 -3.27 13.49
C ASP A 85 13.75 -4.44 13.36
N ARG A 86 13.51 -5.11 14.49
CA ARG A 86 12.54 -6.21 14.59
C ARG A 86 11.12 -5.78 14.23
N THR A 87 10.78 -4.50 14.36
CA THR A 87 9.46 -3.98 13.95
C THR A 87 9.26 -4.11 12.44
N MET A 88 10.30 -3.90 11.63
CA MET A 88 10.23 -4.07 10.17
C MET A 88 9.95 -5.53 9.78
N LEU A 89 10.49 -6.48 10.56
CA LEU A 89 10.26 -7.92 10.37
C LEU A 89 8.82 -8.35 10.69
N ARG A 90 8.04 -7.49 11.37
CA ARG A 90 6.62 -7.73 11.68
C ARG A 90 5.67 -7.21 10.61
N GLN A 91 6.14 -6.44 9.62
CA GLN A 91 5.26 -5.90 8.57
C GLN A 91 4.64 -7.02 7.72
N SER A 92 3.32 -6.95 7.51
CA SER A 92 2.52 -7.97 6.82
C SER A 92 3.07 -8.31 5.44
N GLN A 93 3.53 -7.32 4.67
CA GLN A 93 4.01 -7.60 3.31
C GLN A 93 5.31 -8.39 3.26
N LEU A 94 6.27 -8.07 4.14
CA LEU A 94 7.50 -8.84 4.23
C LEU A 94 7.18 -10.28 4.65
N ARG A 95 6.29 -10.46 5.62
CA ARG A 95 5.81 -11.78 6.04
C ARG A 95 5.13 -12.56 4.91
N LEU A 96 4.32 -11.90 4.10
CA LEU A 96 3.71 -12.50 2.90
C LEU A 96 4.76 -12.94 1.86
N LEU A 97 5.82 -12.16 1.67
CA LEU A 97 6.95 -12.55 0.81
C LEU A 97 7.69 -13.76 1.37
N LEU A 98 8.00 -13.76 2.66
CA LEU A 98 8.68 -14.86 3.35
C LEU A 98 7.86 -16.15 3.30
N ALA A 99 6.53 -16.04 3.37
CA ALA A 99 5.60 -17.17 3.22
C ALA A 99 5.35 -17.60 1.76
N GLY A 100 6.00 -16.96 0.77
CA GLY A 100 5.84 -17.26 -0.66
C GLY A 100 4.49 -16.81 -1.25
N ALA A 101 3.75 -15.96 -0.55
CA ALA A 101 2.45 -15.45 -1.00
C ALA A 101 2.57 -14.24 -1.93
N LYS A 102 3.66 -13.47 -1.79
CA LYS A 102 3.96 -12.30 -2.64
C LYS A 102 5.23 -12.54 -3.47
N PRO A 103 5.24 -12.12 -4.74
CA PRO A 103 6.43 -12.20 -5.60
C PRO A 103 7.43 -11.07 -5.34
N LEU A 104 6.97 -9.93 -4.83
CA LEU A 104 7.76 -8.73 -4.60
C LEU A 104 7.15 -7.94 -3.43
N VAL A 105 8.02 -7.26 -2.69
CA VAL A 105 7.63 -6.24 -1.71
C VAL A 105 8.34 -4.93 -2.04
N LEU A 106 7.62 -3.82 -1.91
CA LEU A 106 8.14 -2.46 -1.87
C LEU A 106 7.86 -1.88 -0.47
N MET A 107 8.90 -1.64 0.32
CA MET A 107 8.80 -1.00 1.63
C MET A 107 9.35 0.43 1.56
N HIS A 108 8.77 1.35 2.31
CA HIS A 108 9.29 2.71 2.44
C HIS A 108 9.81 2.94 3.86
N GLY A 109 10.88 3.72 3.98
CA GLY A 109 11.51 4.04 5.25
C GLY A 109 12.80 4.83 5.03
N ASP A 110 13.45 5.23 6.11
CA ASP A 110 14.77 5.85 6.02
C ASP A 110 15.82 4.87 5.47
N GLU A 111 16.76 5.42 4.71
CA GLU A 111 17.78 4.64 4.01
C GLU A 111 18.59 3.72 4.94
N ARG A 112 18.86 4.14 6.18
CA ARG A 112 19.64 3.33 7.14
C ARG A 112 18.90 2.07 7.51
N ASN A 113 17.65 2.19 7.95
CA ASN A 113 16.83 1.03 8.32
C ASN A 113 16.54 0.12 7.13
N LEU A 114 16.28 0.70 5.96
CA LEU A 114 16.11 -0.08 4.72
C LEU A 114 17.40 -0.82 4.32
N THR A 115 18.58 -0.21 4.50
CA THR A 115 19.87 -0.86 4.21
C THR A 115 20.11 -2.06 5.12
N ALA A 116 19.80 -1.93 6.42
CA ALA A 116 19.88 -3.03 7.37
C ALA A 116 18.94 -4.18 7.00
N LEU A 117 17.69 -3.87 6.62
CA LEU A 117 16.73 -4.87 6.17
C LEU A 117 17.16 -5.55 4.86
N ALA A 118 17.68 -4.78 3.90
CA ALA A 118 18.19 -5.31 2.65
C ALA A 118 19.34 -6.30 2.89
N ASN A 119 20.26 -5.96 3.79
CA ASN A 119 21.35 -6.83 4.20
C ASN A 119 20.83 -8.15 4.80
N TRP A 120 19.88 -8.06 5.74
CA TRP A 120 19.24 -9.22 6.35
C TRP A 120 18.55 -10.14 5.34
N ALA A 121 17.87 -9.57 4.34
CA ALA A 121 17.17 -10.31 3.31
C ALA A 121 18.15 -11.00 2.34
N ARG A 122 19.25 -10.32 1.95
CA ARG A 122 20.30 -10.93 1.10
C ARG A 122 20.98 -12.13 1.76
N GLN A 123 21.25 -12.05 3.07
CA GLN A 123 21.77 -13.19 3.84
C GLN A 123 20.82 -14.41 3.82
N ARG A 124 19.55 -14.20 3.48
CA ARG A 124 18.49 -15.22 3.37
C ARG A 124 18.13 -15.55 1.93
N SER A 125 19.03 -15.26 0.99
CA SER A 125 18.85 -15.58 -0.42
C SER A 125 17.72 -14.84 -1.13
N TYR A 126 17.44 -13.59 -0.74
CA TYR A 126 16.58 -12.68 -1.49
C TYR A 126 17.41 -11.64 -2.25
N PHE A 127 16.90 -11.21 -3.40
CA PHE A 127 17.43 -10.08 -4.14
C PHE A 127 16.81 -8.77 -3.65
N THR A 128 17.63 -7.73 -3.52
CA THR A 128 17.21 -6.45 -2.96
C THR A 128 17.80 -5.27 -3.70
N LEU A 129 17.01 -4.22 -3.92
CA LEU A 129 17.50 -2.94 -4.44
C LEU A 129 16.84 -1.78 -3.71
N LEU A 130 17.63 -0.78 -3.31
CA LEU A 130 17.10 0.52 -2.92
C LEU A 130 16.61 1.26 -4.18
N GLY A 131 15.47 1.92 -4.07
CA GLY A 131 14.80 2.59 -5.18
C GLY A 131 15.60 3.77 -5.73
N PRO A 132 15.37 4.17 -7.00
CA PRO A 132 16.16 5.20 -7.69
C PRO A 132 16.00 6.61 -7.12
N TYR A 133 14.94 6.83 -6.32
CA TYR A 133 14.60 8.12 -5.78
C TYR A 133 14.65 8.13 -4.26
N GLN A 134 14.96 9.31 -3.73
CA GLN A 134 14.80 9.65 -2.32
C GLN A 134 13.77 10.77 -2.18
N PHE A 135 13.09 10.80 -1.04
CA PHE A 135 12.08 11.80 -0.74
C PHE A 135 12.07 12.09 0.75
N LEU A 136 11.40 13.17 1.13
CA LEU A 136 10.97 13.37 2.51
C LEU A 136 9.49 13.02 2.59
N PRO A 137 9.05 12.28 3.62
CA PRO A 137 7.63 12.03 3.80
C PRO A 137 6.91 13.37 3.89
N GLN A 138 5.95 13.60 2.99
CA GLN A 138 5.10 14.77 3.10
C GLN A 138 4.26 14.62 4.37
N HIS A 139 4.38 15.56 5.29
CA HIS A 139 3.59 15.51 6.51
C HIS A 139 2.14 15.87 6.19
N ASP A 140 1.25 14.87 6.24
CA ASP A 140 -0.20 15.07 6.16
C ASP A 140 -0.77 14.99 7.58
N SER A 141 -1.05 16.14 8.18
CA SER A 141 -1.57 16.21 9.56
C SER A 141 -2.88 15.44 9.69
N CYS A 142 -3.70 15.37 8.64
CA CYS A 142 -4.99 14.69 8.63
C CYS A 142 -4.84 13.15 8.63
N LYS A 143 -3.65 12.62 8.34
CA LYS A 143 -3.36 11.17 8.30
C LYS A 143 -2.25 10.78 9.27
N GLY A 144 -2.14 11.50 10.39
CA GLY A 144 -1.14 11.20 11.43
C GLY A 144 0.30 11.43 10.94
N GLY A 145 0.50 12.35 10.00
CA GLY A 145 1.79 12.66 9.37
C GLY A 145 2.12 11.82 8.14
N TYR A 146 1.31 10.80 7.80
CA TYR A 146 1.52 9.95 6.63
C TYR A 146 0.83 10.51 5.38
N SER A 147 1.56 10.71 4.29
CA SER A 147 1.00 11.11 3.00
C SER A 147 1.17 10.01 1.95
N ASN A 148 0.12 9.76 1.17
CA ASN A 148 0.23 8.96 -0.06
C ASN A 148 0.94 9.70 -1.20
N ARG A 149 1.19 11.01 -1.03
CA ARG A 149 1.98 11.83 -1.94
C ARG A 149 3.40 11.97 -1.41
N MET A 150 4.37 11.94 -2.30
CA MET A 150 5.76 12.22 -1.98
C MET A 150 6.07 13.69 -2.23
N ALA A 151 6.77 14.34 -1.31
CA ALA A 151 7.31 15.68 -1.50
C ALA A 151 8.82 15.60 -1.74
N SER A 152 9.36 16.58 -2.48
CA SER A 152 10.81 16.72 -2.70
C SER A 152 11.48 15.47 -3.27
N VAL A 153 10.79 14.77 -4.19
CA VAL A 153 11.35 13.61 -4.88
C VAL A 153 12.56 14.06 -5.69
N SER A 154 13.70 13.43 -5.40
CA SER A 154 14.98 13.70 -6.06
C SER A 154 15.71 12.39 -6.31
N SER A 155 16.73 12.44 -7.17
CA SER A 155 17.63 11.29 -7.37
C SER A 155 18.19 10.84 -6.02
N ALA A 156 18.23 9.53 -5.79
CA ALA A 156 18.78 9.00 -4.56
C ALA A 156 20.29 9.26 -4.47
N HIS A 157 20.74 9.56 -3.26
CA HIS A 157 22.16 9.68 -2.91
C HIS A 157 22.45 8.81 -1.70
N ALA A 158 23.36 7.85 -1.88
CA ALA A 158 23.79 6.95 -0.84
C ALA A 158 24.32 7.71 0.39
N GLY A 159 23.85 7.32 1.58
CA GLY A 159 24.31 7.93 2.83
C GLY A 159 23.55 9.20 3.21
N SER A 160 22.54 9.60 2.43
CA SER A 160 21.70 10.77 2.75
C SER A 160 20.85 10.55 3.99
N GLY A 161 20.47 9.31 4.29
CA GLY A 161 19.52 8.99 5.36
C GLY A 161 18.07 9.41 5.04
N ALA A 162 17.82 9.89 3.83
CA ALA A 162 16.49 10.26 3.36
C ALA A 162 15.58 9.02 3.22
N TRP A 163 14.27 9.24 3.08
CA TRP A 163 13.36 8.14 2.81
C TRP A 163 13.53 7.62 1.39
N ARG A 164 13.49 6.30 1.24
CA ARG A 164 13.61 5.59 -0.04
C ARG A 164 12.60 4.45 -0.10
N GLY A 165 12.48 3.83 -1.27
CA GLY A 165 11.87 2.52 -1.42
C GLY A 165 12.92 1.41 -1.28
N LEU A 166 12.55 0.26 -0.72
CA LEU A 166 13.32 -0.98 -0.77
C LEU A 166 12.49 -2.05 -1.48
N LEU A 167 13.04 -2.60 -2.55
CA LEU A 167 12.49 -3.72 -3.30
C LEU A 167 13.11 -5.02 -2.77
N ILE A 168 12.29 -6.04 -2.50
CA ILE A 168 12.74 -7.37 -2.05
C ILE A 168 11.96 -8.45 -2.82
N SER A 169 12.67 -9.38 -3.47
CA SER A 169 12.08 -10.50 -4.21
C SER A 169 12.97 -11.74 -4.14
N PRO A 170 12.42 -12.97 -4.18
CA PRO A 170 13.20 -14.18 -4.42
C PRO A 170 13.72 -14.28 -5.87
N ASP A 171 13.26 -13.40 -6.78
CA ASP A 171 13.61 -13.41 -8.20
C ASP A 171 14.38 -12.13 -8.62
N GLU A 172 15.52 -12.33 -9.30
CA GLU A 172 16.42 -11.25 -9.71
C GLU A 172 15.76 -10.36 -10.78
N GLN A 173 15.08 -10.94 -11.76
CA GLN A 173 14.47 -10.18 -12.84
C GLN A 173 13.35 -9.29 -12.31
N THR A 174 12.56 -9.80 -11.35
CA THR A 174 11.49 -9.06 -10.69
C THR A 174 12.00 -7.83 -9.95
N VAL A 175 13.11 -7.93 -9.20
CA VAL A 175 13.65 -6.77 -8.47
C VAL A 175 14.22 -5.71 -9.42
N LEU A 176 14.93 -6.14 -10.48
CA LEU A 176 15.49 -5.24 -11.50
C LEU A 176 14.38 -4.52 -12.27
N MET A 177 13.36 -5.26 -12.70
CA MET A 177 12.22 -4.70 -13.42
C MET A 177 11.44 -3.73 -12.53
N ALA A 178 11.20 -4.07 -11.26
CA ALA A 178 10.51 -3.17 -10.34
C ALA A 178 11.29 -1.87 -10.11
N TRP A 179 12.63 -1.94 -10.05
CA TRP A 179 13.47 -0.75 -9.96
C TRP A 179 13.33 0.16 -11.18
N LEU A 180 13.27 -0.43 -12.39
CA LEU A 180 13.02 0.32 -13.63
C LEU A 180 11.61 0.87 -13.69
N CYS A 181 10.61 0.14 -13.18
CA CYS A 181 9.25 0.65 -13.08
C CYS A 181 9.18 1.89 -12.18
N LEU A 182 9.92 1.91 -11.06
CA LEU A 182 10.06 3.10 -10.22
C LEU A 182 10.74 4.24 -10.98
N LEU A 183 11.84 3.97 -11.71
CA LEU A 183 12.59 4.99 -12.44
C LEU A 183 11.76 5.62 -13.58
N PHE A 184 11.02 4.83 -14.34
CA PHE A 184 10.29 5.29 -15.52
C PHE A 184 8.81 5.62 -15.24
N GLY A 185 8.34 5.47 -14.00
CA GLY A 185 6.94 5.70 -13.64
C GLY A 185 5.98 4.69 -14.27
N TRP A 186 6.39 3.43 -14.43
CA TRP A 186 5.53 2.36 -14.97
C TRP A 186 4.62 1.76 -13.89
N GLU A 187 3.78 2.59 -13.28
CA GLU A 187 2.96 2.26 -12.10
C GLU A 187 2.11 1.00 -12.29
N LYS A 188 1.48 0.86 -13.45
CA LYS A 188 0.67 -0.33 -13.77
C LYS A 188 1.51 -1.60 -13.79
N PHE A 189 2.73 -1.53 -14.29
CA PHE A 189 3.62 -2.68 -14.33
C PHE A 189 4.14 -3.00 -12.93
N LEU A 190 4.56 -1.99 -12.17
CA LEU A 190 4.99 -2.13 -10.78
C LEU A 190 3.90 -2.81 -9.93
N GLY A 191 2.65 -2.37 -10.04
CA GLY A 191 1.54 -2.98 -9.32
C GLY A 191 1.35 -4.46 -9.64
N ARG A 192 1.51 -4.84 -10.92
CA ARG A 192 1.44 -6.26 -11.33
C ARG A 192 2.61 -7.08 -10.76
N LEU A 193 3.82 -6.52 -10.76
CA LEU A 193 5.00 -7.15 -10.14
C LEU A 193 4.84 -7.31 -8.62
N LEU A 194 4.13 -6.40 -7.95
CA LEU A 194 3.77 -6.50 -6.52
C LEU A 194 2.68 -7.54 -6.23
N GLY A 195 2.11 -8.16 -7.27
CA GLY A 195 1.02 -9.14 -7.17
C GLY A 195 -0.36 -8.52 -7.01
N TYR A 196 -0.55 -7.24 -7.35
CA TYR A 196 -1.86 -6.60 -7.26
C TYR A 196 -2.79 -7.03 -8.40
N PRO A 197 -4.12 -7.04 -8.19
CA PRO A 197 -5.07 -7.38 -9.24
C PRO A 197 -4.97 -6.45 -10.45
N ARG A 198 -5.05 -7.02 -11.66
CA ARG A 198 -4.93 -6.24 -12.92
C ARG A 198 -5.91 -5.08 -13.00
N CYS A 199 -7.17 -5.28 -12.59
CA CYS A 199 -8.20 -4.23 -12.56
C CYS A 199 -7.83 -3.07 -11.61
N CYS A 200 -7.17 -3.36 -10.49
CA CYS A 200 -6.73 -2.34 -9.53
C CYS A 200 -5.53 -1.56 -10.06
N CYS A 201 -4.58 -2.22 -10.73
CA CYS A 201 -3.46 -1.54 -11.39
C CYS A 201 -3.94 -0.59 -12.50
N GLU A 202 -4.96 -1.01 -13.27
CA GLU A 202 -5.57 -0.19 -14.32
C GLU A 202 -6.34 1.00 -13.72
N ALA A 203 -7.13 0.76 -12.67
CA ALA A 203 -7.84 1.82 -11.97
C ALA A 203 -6.88 2.85 -11.35
N PHE A 204 -5.77 2.40 -10.76
CA PHE A 204 -4.75 3.28 -10.19
C PHE A 204 -4.21 4.24 -11.25
N GLU A 205 -3.69 3.72 -12.37
CA GLU A 205 -3.09 4.57 -13.43
C GLU A 205 -4.09 5.60 -13.98
N ASN A 206 -5.36 5.20 -14.14
CA ASN A 206 -6.39 6.07 -14.71
C ASN A 206 -6.90 7.14 -13.73
N ARG A 207 -6.93 6.84 -12.43
CA ARG A 207 -7.61 7.68 -11.42
C ARG A 207 -6.66 8.42 -10.48
N TRP A 208 -5.41 7.97 -10.36
CA TRP A 208 -4.41 8.62 -9.52
C TRP A 208 -4.25 10.12 -9.78
N PRO A 209 -4.23 10.64 -11.03
CA PRO A 209 -4.14 12.08 -11.26
C PRO A 209 -5.28 12.87 -10.59
N ALA A 210 -6.51 12.36 -10.65
CA ALA A 210 -7.66 12.97 -10.01
C ALA A 210 -7.59 12.86 -8.48
N ALA A 211 -7.28 11.67 -7.96
CA ALA A 211 -7.15 11.46 -6.52
C ALA A 211 -6.03 12.32 -5.90
N SER A 212 -4.88 12.42 -6.56
CA SER A 212 -3.74 13.24 -6.13
C SER A 212 -4.06 14.73 -6.10
N SER A 213 -4.81 15.21 -7.09
CA SER A 213 -5.14 16.64 -7.24
C SER A 213 -6.31 17.09 -6.36
N PHE A 214 -7.33 16.25 -6.22
CA PHE A 214 -8.62 16.67 -5.64
C PHE A 214 -8.99 15.93 -4.35
N HIS A 215 -8.32 14.83 -4.02
CA HIS A 215 -8.66 13.95 -2.90
C HIS A 215 -7.44 13.54 -2.08
N GLU A 216 -6.50 14.46 -1.89
CA GLU A 216 -5.35 14.30 -0.97
C GLU A 216 -4.44 13.09 -1.30
N GLY A 217 -4.41 12.65 -2.56
CA GLY A 217 -3.70 11.43 -2.95
C GLY A 217 -4.31 10.15 -2.36
N ASP A 218 -5.59 10.15 -2.04
CA ASP A 218 -6.29 9.02 -1.47
C ASP A 218 -7.43 8.58 -2.39
N MET A 219 -7.24 7.45 -3.07
CA MET A 219 -8.29 6.88 -3.91
C MET A 219 -9.43 6.28 -3.10
N GLY A 220 -9.23 5.93 -1.83
CA GLY A 220 -10.33 5.56 -0.94
C GLY A 220 -11.28 6.74 -0.73
N LEU A 221 -10.75 7.94 -0.45
CA LEU A 221 -11.58 9.16 -0.34
C LEU A 221 -12.31 9.47 -1.65
N MET A 222 -11.62 9.35 -2.78
CA MET A 222 -12.24 9.49 -4.10
C MET A 222 -13.42 8.53 -4.28
N LEU A 223 -13.22 7.24 -3.98
CA LEU A 223 -14.26 6.23 -4.12
C LEU A 223 -15.44 6.51 -3.18
N LEU A 224 -15.20 6.94 -1.93
CA LEU A 224 -16.27 7.33 -1.02
C LEU A 224 -17.09 8.49 -1.57
N SER A 225 -16.42 9.54 -2.10
CA SER A 225 -17.11 10.72 -2.66
C SER A 225 -17.97 10.43 -3.89
N GLN A 226 -17.72 9.29 -4.55
CA GLN A 226 -18.45 8.82 -5.73
C GLN A 226 -19.47 7.72 -5.40
N SER A 227 -19.57 7.33 -4.12
CA SER A 227 -20.43 6.25 -3.66
C SER A 227 -21.56 6.82 -2.80
N GLU A 228 -22.75 6.26 -2.95
CA GLU A 228 -23.88 6.56 -2.07
C GLU A 228 -23.86 5.60 -0.86
N PRO A 229 -24.09 6.10 0.37
CA PRO A 229 -24.19 5.22 1.53
C PRO A 229 -25.52 4.43 1.50
N GLU A 230 -25.58 3.31 2.21
CA GLU A 230 -26.87 2.64 2.43
C GLU A 230 -27.74 3.51 3.34
N THR A 231 -28.88 3.97 2.82
CA THR A 231 -29.84 4.78 3.58
C THR A 231 -30.93 3.89 4.19
N GLY A 232 -31.28 4.15 5.45
CA GLY A 232 -32.49 3.60 6.06
C GLY A 232 -33.74 4.25 5.48
N PRO A 233 -34.91 3.58 5.50
CA PRO A 233 -36.10 4.00 4.75
C PRO A 233 -36.74 5.34 5.17
N GLU A 234 -36.27 6.02 6.22
CA GLU A 234 -36.96 7.21 6.75
C GLU A 234 -36.09 8.46 7.03
N THR A 235 -34.75 8.39 7.00
CA THR A 235 -33.90 9.55 7.42
C THR A 235 -32.93 10.07 6.37
N GLY A 236 -32.65 9.36 5.28
CA GLY A 236 -31.65 9.78 4.28
C GLY A 236 -30.20 9.87 4.80
N GLU A 237 -29.96 9.43 6.03
CA GLU A 237 -28.66 9.39 6.69
C GLU A 237 -28.12 7.95 6.58
N GLY A 238 -26.91 7.78 6.02
CA GLY A 238 -26.43 6.47 5.60
C GLY A 238 -25.09 6.04 6.17
N ILE A 239 -24.92 4.73 6.32
CA ILE A 239 -23.66 4.06 6.62
C ILE A 239 -23.13 3.42 5.33
N TYR A 240 -21.83 3.50 5.09
CA TYR A 240 -21.20 2.66 4.08
C TYR A 240 -20.95 1.28 4.67
N LYS A 241 -21.70 0.26 4.25
CA LYS A 241 -21.40 -1.12 4.60
C LYS A 241 -20.42 -1.68 3.58
N LEU A 242 -19.21 -1.94 4.04
CA LEU A 242 -18.08 -2.38 3.24
C LEU A 242 -17.59 -3.72 3.78
N ASP A 243 -16.98 -4.53 2.92
CA ASP A 243 -16.27 -5.71 3.41
C ASP A 243 -14.91 -5.31 3.98
N TRP A 244 -14.49 -5.95 5.07
CA TRP A 244 -13.19 -5.69 5.70
C TRP A 244 -11.99 -5.88 4.75
N THR A 245 -12.12 -6.71 3.72
CA THR A 245 -11.04 -6.99 2.75
C THR A 245 -10.65 -5.76 1.93
N VAL A 246 -11.55 -4.78 1.84
CA VAL A 246 -11.32 -3.51 1.15
C VAL A 246 -11.06 -2.34 2.11
N ASN A 247 -10.91 -2.60 3.42
CA ASN A 247 -10.60 -1.56 4.41
C ASN A 247 -9.17 -1.04 4.24
N ILE A 248 -8.97 -0.15 3.27
CA ILE A 248 -7.69 0.47 2.99
C ILE A 248 -7.33 1.55 4.00
N PHE A 249 -8.29 2.10 4.75
CA PHE A 249 -8.06 3.19 5.71
C PHE A 249 -7.41 2.72 7.00
N ALA A 250 -7.65 1.47 7.41
CA ALA A 250 -7.01 0.87 8.58
C ALA A 250 -5.47 0.88 8.51
N ARG A 251 -4.89 0.95 7.30
CA ARG A 251 -3.45 1.06 7.08
C ARG A 251 -2.85 2.30 7.74
N TYR A 252 -3.61 3.40 7.85
CA TYR A 252 -3.12 4.63 8.46
C TYR A 252 -2.88 4.49 9.96
N PHE A 253 -3.43 3.44 10.56
CA PHE A 253 -3.21 3.02 11.94
C PHE A 253 -2.20 1.85 12.04
N GLY A 254 -1.56 1.46 10.94
CA GLY A 254 -0.63 0.34 10.87
C GLY A 254 -1.28 -1.04 10.65
N TRP A 255 -2.58 -1.09 10.38
CA TRP A 255 -3.32 -2.34 10.19
C TRP A 255 -3.62 -2.58 8.71
N GLU A 256 -2.87 -3.48 8.06
CA GLU A 256 -3.06 -3.76 6.64
C GLU A 256 -2.81 -5.23 6.28
N VAL A 257 -3.57 -5.70 5.29
CA VAL A 257 -3.35 -6.98 4.57
C VAL A 257 -3.06 -6.71 3.10
N ILE A 258 -3.74 -5.74 2.50
CA ILE A 258 -3.51 -5.25 1.15
C ILE A 258 -2.80 -3.89 1.17
N GLN A 259 -2.05 -3.58 0.11
CA GLN A 259 -1.32 -2.31 -0.05
C GLN A 259 -1.75 -1.48 -1.27
N HIS A 260 -2.63 -2.04 -2.11
CA HIS A 260 -3.20 -1.33 -3.24
C HIS A 260 -4.56 -0.75 -2.86
N PHE A 261 -4.94 0.34 -3.53
CA PHE A 261 -6.33 0.80 -3.50
C PHE A 261 -7.19 -0.12 -4.38
N PRO A 262 -8.35 -0.58 -3.90
CA PRO A 262 -9.26 -1.38 -4.73
C PRO A 262 -9.83 -0.54 -5.88
N CYS A 263 -10.17 -1.17 -7.01
CA CYS A 263 -10.80 -0.45 -8.13
C CYS A 263 -12.28 -0.06 -7.86
N SER A 264 -12.89 -0.68 -6.85
CA SER A 264 -14.26 -0.44 -6.38
C SER A 264 -14.42 -1.08 -5.00
N TRP A 265 -15.43 -0.67 -4.23
CA TRP A 265 -15.70 -1.23 -2.90
C TRP A 265 -16.13 -2.71 -2.92
N ASP A 266 -16.60 -3.21 -4.06
CA ASP A 266 -17.04 -4.59 -4.32
C ASP A 266 -16.02 -5.39 -5.15
N CYS A 267 -14.75 -4.95 -5.20
CA CYS A 267 -13.74 -5.58 -6.03
C CYS A 267 -13.43 -7.02 -5.61
N ALA A 268 -14.06 -8.00 -6.29
CA ALA A 268 -13.90 -9.43 -6.01
C ALA A 268 -12.43 -9.91 -6.04
N ALA A 269 -11.60 -9.33 -6.91
CA ALA A 269 -10.19 -9.68 -6.99
C ALA A 269 -9.38 -9.17 -5.79
N THR A 270 -9.73 -8.01 -5.24
CA THR A 270 -9.13 -7.51 -3.99
C THR A 270 -9.59 -8.38 -2.81
N ALA A 271 -10.89 -8.68 -2.71
CA ALA A 271 -11.43 -9.54 -1.67
C ALA A 271 -10.74 -10.91 -1.66
N SER A 272 -10.67 -11.56 -2.84
CA SER A 272 -10.00 -12.86 -3.00
C SER A 272 -8.53 -12.81 -2.57
N LEU A 273 -7.81 -11.75 -2.94
CA LEU A 273 -6.40 -11.57 -2.57
C LEU A 273 -6.24 -11.37 -1.05
N ALA A 274 -7.08 -10.52 -0.46
CA ALA A 274 -7.08 -10.26 0.98
C ALA A 274 -7.39 -11.53 1.79
N HIS A 275 -8.39 -12.32 1.39
CA HIS A 275 -8.68 -13.62 2.02
C HIS A 275 -7.50 -14.59 1.93
N ARG A 276 -6.87 -14.71 0.75
CA ARG A 276 -5.68 -15.55 0.57
C ARG A 276 -4.54 -15.10 1.49
N TYR A 277 -4.23 -13.81 1.50
CA TYR A 277 -3.17 -13.25 2.34
C TYR A 277 -3.47 -13.43 3.82
N PHE A 278 -4.70 -13.15 4.24
CA PHE A 278 -5.14 -13.33 5.61
C PHE A 278 -5.03 -14.79 6.05
N SER A 279 -5.44 -15.75 5.21
CA SER A 279 -5.32 -17.19 5.48
C SER A 279 -3.86 -17.61 5.68
N ILE A 280 -2.96 -17.19 4.79
CA ILE A 280 -1.52 -17.50 4.88
C ILE A 280 -0.91 -16.87 6.13
N LEU A 281 -1.18 -15.59 6.39
CA LEU A 281 -0.66 -14.93 7.58
C LEU A 281 -1.22 -15.55 8.86
N SER A 282 -2.48 -15.99 8.87
CA SER A 282 -3.10 -16.62 10.04
C SER A 282 -2.50 -17.99 10.33
N HIS A 283 -2.04 -18.70 9.29
CA HIS A 283 -1.34 -19.97 9.46
C HIS A 283 0.01 -19.79 10.17
N TYR A 284 0.79 -18.79 9.79
CA TYR A 284 2.14 -18.58 10.35
C TYR A 284 2.19 -17.65 11.56
N TRP A 285 1.24 -16.70 11.69
CA TRP A 285 1.19 -15.66 12.72
C TRP A 285 -0.24 -15.44 13.25
N PRO A 286 -0.88 -16.45 13.86
CA PRO A 286 -2.30 -16.40 14.24
C PRO A 286 -2.65 -15.28 15.24
N GLU A 287 -1.80 -15.03 16.24
CA GLU A 287 -2.04 -14.00 17.25
C GLU A 287 -2.07 -12.59 16.63
N ASP A 288 -1.11 -12.29 15.77
CA ASP A 288 -1.03 -11.01 15.06
C ASP A 288 -2.23 -10.84 14.12
N MET A 289 -2.67 -11.92 13.45
CA MET A 289 -3.81 -11.87 12.55
C MET A 289 -5.16 -11.75 13.25
N GLY A 290 -5.31 -12.29 14.46
CA GLY A 290 -6.48 -12.04 15.30
C GLY A 290 -6.65 -10.54 15.59
N GLN A 291 -5.54 -9.84 15.86
CA GLN A 291 -5.54 -8.38 16.04
C GLN A 291 -5.85 -7.67 14.73
N ILE A 292 -5.11 -7.96 13.64
CA ILE A 292 -5.34 -7.33 12.33
C ILE A 292 -6.80 -7.50 11.89
N ARG A 293 -7.40 -8.69 12.04
CA ARG A 293 -8.81 -8.94 11.72
C ARG A 293 -9.74 -8.00 12.47
N ARG A 294 -9.52 -7.86 13.79
CA ARG A 294 -10.31 -6.98 14.65
C ARG A 294 -10.29 -5.56 14.12
N TYR A 295 -9.11 -5.02 13.79
CA TYR A 295 -8.98 -3.65 13.29
C TYR A 295 -9.55 -3.47 11.89
N LEU A 296 -9.31 -4.40 10.96
CA LEU A 296 -9.85 -4.31 9.59
C LEU A 296 -11.39 -4.38 9.55
N SER A 297 -12.01 -5.06 10.52
CA SER A 297 -13.47 -5.14 10.67
C SER A 297 -14.07 -4.09 11.61
N SER A 298 -13.29 -3.12 12.07
CA SER A 298 -13.79 -2.11 13.01
C SER A 298 -14.44 -0.94 12.27
N PRO A 299 -15.54 -0.38 12.79
CA PRO A 299 -16.12 0.84 12.26
C PRO A 299 -15.09 1.97 12.20
N LEU A 300 -15.23 2.83 11.19
CA LEU A 300 -14.31 3.93 10.95
C LEU A 300 -15.09 5.19 10.59
N LEU A 301 -14.75 6.31 11.24
CA LEU A 301 -15.22 7.64 10.89
C LEU A 301 -14.15 8.32 10.04
N VAL A 302 -14.51 8.67 8.80
CA VAL A 302 -13.69 9.50 7.91
C VAL A 302 -14.21 10.92 7.95
N THR A 303 -13.38 11.87 8.36
CA THR A 303 -13.67 13.29 8.26
C THR A 303 -12.71 13.89 7.23
N ALA A 304 -13.16 14.07 5.98
CA ALA A 304 -12.32 14.54 4.89
C ALA A 304 -11.57 15.82 5.28
N SER A 305 -10.25 15.85 5.06
CA SER A 305 -9.35 16.93 5.48
C SER A 305 -9.30 17.23 6.99
N HIS A 306 -9.86 16.37 7.85
CA HIS A 306 -9.97 16.57 9.30
C HIS A 306 -9.71 15.30 10.13
N GLY A 307 -9.21 14.22 9.53
CA GLY A 307 -8.77 13.04 10.27
C GLY A 307 -9.60 11.75 10.10
N TYR A 308 -9.16 10.72 10.82
CA TYR A 308 -9.79 9.39 10.84
C TYR A 308 -9.91 8.90 12.28
N GLY A 309 -11.05 8.29 12.61
CA GLY A 309 -11.27 7.61 13.88
C GLY A 309 -11.61 6.14 13.64
N LEU A 310 -10.79 5.23 14.15
CA LEU A 310 -11.01 3.78 14.11
C LEU A 310 -11.56 3.34 15.46
N PHE A 311 -12.62 2.52 15.46
CA PHE A 311 -13.36 2.13 16.67
C PHE A 311 -13.27 0.61 16.93
N PRO A 312 -12.14 0.10 17.46
CA PRO A 312 -11.93 -1.32 17.73
C PRO A 312 -13.02 -2.02 18.54
N GLY A 313 -13.76 -2.93 17.90
CA GLY A 313 -14.87 -3.65 18.53
C GLY A 313 -16.15 -2.83 18.71
N GLY A 314 -16.21 -1.63 18.13
CA GLY A 314 -17.44 -0.85 18.03
C GLY A 314 -18.52 -1.59 17.24
N LYS A 315 -19.79 -1.32 17.57
CA LYS A 315 -20.96 -1.97 16.96
C LYS A 315 -21.88 -0.92 16.37
N LEU A 316 -22.19 -1.10 15.08
CA LEU A 316 -23.23 -0.34 14.41
C LEU A 316 -24.58 -0.97 14.70
N VAL A 317 -25.53 -0.17 15.17
CA VAL A 317 -26.88 -0.60 15.53
C VAL A 317 -27.86 0.33 14.81
N SER A 318 -28.96 -0.24 14.31
CA SER A 318 -30.05 0.54 13.72
C SER A 318 -31.10 0.82 14.79
N GLU A 319 -31.36 2.10 15.09
CA GLU A 319 -32.43 2.52 15.98
C GLU A 319 -33.53 3.26 15.22
N LYS A 320 -34.69 3.47 15.86
CA LYS A 320 -35.80 4.25 15.27
C LYS A 320 -35.40 5.68 14.90
N ALA A 321 -34.44 6.25 15.60
CA ALA A 321 -33.93 7.59 15.36
C ALA A 321 -32.81 7.64 14.30
N GLY A 322 -32.44 6.50 13.71
CA GLY A 322 -31.34 6.38 12.76
C GLY A 322 -30.24 5.41 13.24
N PRO A 323 -29.21 5.19 12.41
CA PRO A 323 -28.07 4.38 12.80
C PRO A 323 -27.26 5.02 13.94
N CYS A 324 -26.70 4.17 14.80
CA CYS A 324 -25.79 4.56 15.86
C CYS A 324 -24.56 3.64 15.94
N LEU A 325 -23.48 4.15 16.52
CA LEU A 325 -22.27 3.42 16.85
C LEU A 325 -22.08 3.42 18.35
N ILE A 326 -22.02 2.22 18.93
CA ILE A 326 -21.64 1.99 20.33
C ILE A 326 -20.18 1.55 20.35
N TYR A 327 -19.35 2.17 21.18
CA TYR A 327 -17.91 1.89 21.24
C TYR A 327 -17.33 2.09 22.64
N ASP A 328 -16.15 1.52 22.86
CA ASP A 328 -15.34 1.77 24.05
C ASP A 328 -14.35 2.91 23.77
N PRO A 329 -14.51 4.09 24.42
CA PRO A 329 -13.59 5.21 24.20
C PRO A 329 -12.14 4.85 24.55
N GLY A 330 -11.88 3.91 25.47
CA GLY A 330 -10.53 3.48 25.83
C GLY A 330 -9.77 2.74 24.72
N LEU A 331 -10.46 2.32 23.66
CA LEU A 331 -9.89 1.53 22.56
C LEU A 331 -9.78 2.30 21.24
N VAL A 332 -10.35 3.51 21.15
CA VAL A 332 -10.40 4.29 19.91
C VAL A 332 -9.00 4.71 19.49
N GLN A 333 -8.71 4.59 18.20
CA GLN A 333 -7.50 5.13 17.60
C GLN A 333 -7.89 6.32 16.71
N ILE A 334 -7.22 7.45 16.89
CA ILE A 334 -7.52 8.68 16.15
C ILE A 334 -6.24 9.23 15.55
N ILE A 335 -6.32 9.65 14.29
CA ILE A 335 -5.25 10.36 13.59
C ILE A 335 -5.80 11.62 12.95
N GLY A 336 -5.06 12.72 13.08
CA GLY A 336 -5.31 13.97 12.37
C GLY A 336 -6.60 14.73 12.66
N MET A 337 -7.34 14.34 13.71
CA MET A 337 -8.51 15.07 14.20
C MET A 337 -8.13 16.16 15.19
N GLU A 338 -8.93 17.23 15.23
CA GLU A 338 -8.79 18.31 16.20
C GLU A 338 -9.00 17.83 17.64
N ASP A 339 -8.22 18.37 18.59
CA ASP A 339 -8.28 18.01 20.02
C ASP A 339 -9.67 18.10 20.63
N ALA A 340 -10.49 19.07 20.18
CA ALA A 340 -11.86 19.24 20.67
C ALA A 340 -12.76 18.07 20.25
N LEU A 341 -12.60 17.58 19.02
CA LEU A 341 -13.32 16.40 18.51
C LEU A 341 -12.81 15.12 19.19
N VAL A 342 -11.50 14.98 19.34
CA VAL A 342 -10.87 13.87 20.08
C VAL A 342 -11.46 13.78 21.48
N LYS A 343 -11.49 14.87 22.24
CA LYS A 343 -12.07 14.90 23.60
C LYS A 343 -13.55 14.49 23.61
N LYS A 344 -14.34 14.85 22.60
CA LYS A 344 -15.75 14.44 22.50
C LYS A 344 -15.90 12.95 22.24
N ILE A 345 -15.08 12.39 21.34
CA ILE A 345 -15.06 10.95 21.07
C ILE A 345 -14.63 10.19 22.34
N MET A 346 -13.57 10.63 23.01
CA MET A 346 -13.06 9.95 24.20
C MET A 346 -13.95 10.09 25.46
N SER A 347 -14.90 11.02 25.48
CA SER A 347 -15.82 11.24 26.61
C SER A 347 -17.21 10.62 26.39
N SER A 348 -17.44 9.97 25.26
CA SER A 348 -18.68 9.28 24.91
C SER A 348 -18.42 7.81 24.58
N SER A 349 -19.41 6.95 24.81
CA SER A 349 -19.41 5.55 24.33
C SER A 349 -20.40 5.34 23.18
N PHE A 350 -20.89 6.43 22.61
CA PHE A 350 -22.01 6.46 21.67
C PHE A 350 -21.88 7.59 20.66
N MET A 351 -22.30 7.30 19.42
CA MET A 351 -22.44 8.24 18.32
C MET A 351 -23.72 7.93 17.55
N ALA A 352 -24.54 8.93 17.26
CA ALA A 352 -25.78 8.75 16.48
C ALA A 352 -25.68 9.48 15.15
N ALA A 353 -26.54 9.14 14.20
CA ALA A 353 -26.73 9.95 13.01
C ALA A 353 -27.13 11.39 13.39
N GLY A 354 -26.50 12.34 12.70
CA GLY A 354 -26.73 13.78 12.82
C GLY A 354 -27.32 14.32 11.51
N LYS A 355 -27.72 15.60 11.52
CA LYS A 355 -28.40 16.21 10.38
C LYS A 355 -27.49 16.30 9.15
N ASN A 356 -28.08 16.25 7.95
CA ASN A 356 -27.37 16.46 6.68
C ASN A 356 -26.17 15.52 6.48
N GLY A 357 -26.28 14.26 6.90
CA GLY A 357 -25.21 13.27 6.75
C GLY A 357 -24.03 13.44 7.72
N SER A 358 -24.20 14.22 8.79
CA SER A 358 -23.24 14.33 9.89
C SER A 358 -23.48 13.27 10.96
N TRP A 359 -22.63 13.25 11.99
CA TRP A 359 -22.71 12.34 13.13
C TRP A 359 -22.71 13.11 14.45
N ARG A 360 -23.62 12.77 15.36
CA ARG A 360 -23.72 13.41 16.66
C ARG A 360 -22.88 12.69 17.71
N ILE A 361 -21.90 13.40 18.28
CA ILE A 361 -21.00 12.91 19.33
C ILE A 361 -21.05 13.88 20.51
N ALA A 362 -21.39 13.37 21.70
CA ALA A 362 -21.57 14.20 22.90
C ALA A 362 -22.45 15.44 22.64
N GLY A 363 -23.55 15.26 21.89
CA GLY A 363 -24.51 16.32 21.56
C GLY A 363 -24.11 17.28 20.43
N ASN A 364 -22.97 17.08 19.77
CA ASN A 364 -22.49 17.96 18.70
C ASN A 364 -22.47 17.23 17.35
N ASP A 365 -22.92 17.89 16.28
CA ASP A 365 -22.83 17.34 14.92
C ASP A 365 -21.39 17.43 14.38
N VAL A 366 -20.93 16.35 13.76
CA VAL A 366 -19.56 16.16 13.22
C VAL A 366 -19.69 15.71 11.77
N PRO A 367 -19.16 16.46 10.79
CA PRO A 367 -19.23 16.06 9.39
C PRO A 367 -18.33 14.85 9.13
N GLY A 368 -18.79 13.91 8.30
CA GLY A 368 -17.96 12.79 7.89
C GLY A 368 -18.76 11.57 7.49
N TRP A 369 -18.06 10.58 6.94
CA TRP A 369 -18.65 9.30 6.55
C TRP A 369 -18.33 8.26 7.61
N LEU A 370 -19.37 7.58 8.10
CA LEU A 370 -19.19 6.40 8.94
C LEU A 370 -19.21 5.16 8.06
N LEU A 371 -18.13 4.39 8.15
CA LEU A 371 -17.91 3.16 7.44
C LEU A 371 -18.09 2.00 8.42
N GLY A 372 -18.99 1.09 8.09
CA GLY A 372 -19.12 -0.19 8.75
C GLY A 372 -18.42 -1.27 7.96
N PHE A 373 -17.39 -1.89 8.55
CA PHE A 373 -16.71 -3.03 7.94
C PHE A 373 -17.29 -4.33 8.48
N GLY A 374 -18.06 -5.03 7.64
CA GLY A 374 -18.60 -6.33 7.98
C GLY A 374 -17.49 -7.39 8.04
N ILE A 375 -17.69 -8.39 8.88
CA ILE A 375 -17.20 -9.72 8.57
C ILE A 375 -18.28 -10.29 7.67
N ASP A 376 -17.95 -10.58 6.43
CA ASP A 376 -18.70 -11.53 5.62
C ASP A 376 -19.26 -12.66 6.51
N GLN A 377 -20.57 -12.69 6.72
CA GLN A 377 -21.30 -13.91 7.00
C GLN A 377 -21.84 -14.44 5.66
N PRO A 378 -21.04 -15.25 4.94
CA PRO A 378 -21.61 -16.26 4.09
C PRO A 378 -21.16 -17.66 4.54
N ALA A 379 -22.13 -18.50 4.84
CA ALA A 379 -22.08 -19.98 4.86
C ALA A 379 -20.86 -20.64 5.52
N ILE A 380 -20.76 -20.59 6.85
CA ILE A 380 -20.15 -21.68 7.63
C ILE A 380 -21.29 -22.56 8.16
N GLU A 381 -22.06 -23.15 7.25
CA GLU A 381 -23.06 -24.19 7.56
C GLU A 381 -22.89 -25.43 6.66
N GLU A 382 -21.69 -25.74 6.15
CA GLU A 382 -21.50 -27.02 5.42
C GLU A 382 -20.03 -27.46 5.23
N ALA A 383 -19.17 -27.31 6.25
CA ALA A 383 -17.81 -27.89 6.20
C ALA A 383 -17.41 -28.71 7.46
N TYR A 384 -18.36 -28.98 8.36
CA TYR A 384 -18.19 -29.93 9.47
C TYR A 384 -19.49 -30.71 9.72
N GLY A 385 -19.94 -31.40 8.66
CA GLY A 385 -20.84 -32.55 8.72
C GLY A 385 -20.11 -33.77 8.20
#